data_AF-A0A7C3BBI8-F1
#
_entry.id   AF-A0A7C3BBI8-F1
#
_cell.length_a   1.000
_cell.length_b   1.000
_cell.length_c   1.000
_cell.angle_alpha   90.00
_cell.angle_beta   90.00
_cell.angle_gamma   90.00
#
_symmetry.space_group_name_H-M   'P 1'
#
loop_
_entity.id
_entity.type
_entity.pdbx_description
1 polymer ?
#
loop_
_entity_poly.entity_id
_entity_poly.type
_entity_poly.pdbx_seq_one_letter_code
_entity_poly.pdbx_strand_id
1 'polypeptide(L)'
;MLSHRHLSRLTTDAQAIERRLRARISPWELFALATAFGLLAGFVWAHAVLNILPNDFHFYLRAAGGDFRGYYYAYWMLPVFSLLAQVPPLAAYAAWATINILCVFFATRIFGGRVLPALLSFQMLYMVFVGQIMGIIIGGLALLWWGLHRRSWALAGLGLAVACTKFHIGIVVGAILLLTVDISWRDRLRVLIVPAIVLAVSLVVYPLWPLDLLSTMRTDPANDWGSITLWRWIGPYALLLWIPPLLLPLSRPQRMVALTATLAFAIPYFQQTDLIALFALPIGWAYPLLGNLGYLFFAVYWEGLQLLVIVPLLVYASIIVPASYRWLNSLRWHAANPPG
;
A
#
# COMPACT_ATOMS: atom_id res chain seq x y z
N MET A 1 26.97 -6.32 0.60
CA MET A 1 26.72 -5.32 1.67
C MET A 1 25.82 -4.21 1.13
N LEU A 2 24.50 -4.35 1.26
CA LEU A 2 23.55 -3.30 0.87
C LEU A 2 23.67 -2.17 1.91
N SER A 3 24.18 -1.01 1.49
CA SER A 3 24.44 0.13 2.37
C SER A 3 23.16 0.57 3.11
N HIS A 4 23.20 0.54 4.45
CA HIS A 4 22.15 1.04 5.35
C HIS A 4 21.72 2.50 5.07
N ARG A 5 22.48 3.26 4.26
CA ARG A 5 22.21 4.66 3.92
C ARG A 5 20.96 4.87 3.05
N HIS A 6 20.34 3.82 2.52
CA HIS A 6 19.14 3.98 1.67
C HIS A 6 17.83 4.08 2.46
N LEU A 7 17.71 3.34 3.57
CA LEU A 7 16.49 3.31 4.40
C LEU A 7 16.29 4.58 5.24
N SER A 8 17.30 5.45 5.33
CA SER A 8 17.25 6.72 6.08
C SER A 8 16.61 7.89 5.31
N ARG A 9 16.07 7.65 4.09
CA ARG A 9 15.58 8.73 3.22
C ARG A 9 14.12 9.12 3.44
N LEU A 10 13.36 8.41 4.27
CA LEU A 10 12.03 8.88 4.62
C LEU A 10 12.19 10.16 5.44
N THR A 11 11.91 11.28 4.80
CA THR A 11 12.02 12.59 5.42
C THR A 11 10.74 12.94 6.15
N THR A 12 10.89 13.57 7.31
CA THR A 12 9.82 14.26 8.01
C THR A 12 9.87 15.78 7.78
N ASP A 13 10.68 16.25 6.83
CA ASP A 13 10.74 17.66 6.45
C ASP A 13 9.74 17.94 5.32
N ALA A 14 8.75 18.79 5.61
CA ALA A 14 7.75 19.23 4.64
C ALA A 14 8.38 19.92 3.43
N GLN A 15 9.46 20.69 3.61
CA GLN A 15 10.14 21.37 2.52
C GLN A 15 10.87 20.38 1.61
N ALA A 16 11.48 19.32 2.16
CA ALA A 16 12.04 18.23 1.37
C ALA A 16 10.96 17.49 0.55
N ILE A 17 9.77 17.27 1.11
CA ILE A 17 8.64 16.68 0.36
C ILE A 17 8.21 17.61 -0.79
N GLU A 18 7.99 18.89 -0.52
CA GLU A 18 7.62 19.90 -1.52
C GLU A 18 8.66 20.01 -2.64
N ARG A 19 9.95 20.01 -2.30
CA ARG A 19 11.04 20.01 -3.29
C ARG A 19 10.98 18.81 -4.21
N ARG A 20 10.71 17.60 -3.67
CA ARG A 20 10.59 16.38 -4.50
C ARG A 20 9.35 16.41 -5.40
N LEU A 21 8.22 16.92 -4.91
CA LEU A 21 7.00 17.05 -5.71
C LEU A 21 7.21 18.03 -6.88
N ARG A 22 7.85 19.17 -6.62
CA ARG A 22 8.09 20.24 -7.59
C ARG A 22 9.31 19.98 -8.49
N ALA A 23 10.15 19.01 -8.15
CA ALA A 23 11.30 18.64 -8.97
C ALA A 23 10.81 18.23 -10.37
N ARG A 24 11.57 18.65 -11.40
CA ARG A 24 11.31 18.24 -12.78
C ARG A 24 11.32 16.72 -12.89
N ILE A 25 10.48 16.19 -13.77
CA ILE A 25 10.46 14.75 -14.08
C ILE A 25 11.82 14.40 -14.69
N SER A 26 12.54 13.49 -14.05
CA SER A 26 13.81 12.98 -14.57
C SER A 26 13.57 12.06 -15.78
N PRO A 27 14.56 11.87 -16.65
CA PRO A 27 14.42 10.95 -17.80
C PRO A 27 13.97 9.54 -17.40
N TRP A 28 14.44 9.04 -16.25
CA TRP A 28 14.05 7.73 -15.73
C TRP A 28 12.61 7.67 -15.25
N GLU A 29 12.10 8.73 -14.62
CA GLU A 29 10.69 8.83 -14.24
C GLU A 29 9.79 8.94 -15.46
N LEU A 30 10.21 9.72 -16.46
CA LEU A 30 9.49 9.83 -17.73
C LEU A 30 9.44 8.48 -18.45
N PHE A 31 10.57 7.77 -18.53
CA PHE A 31 10.63 6.43 -19.09
C PHE A 31 9.70 5.45 -18.36
N ALA A 32 9.70 5.46 -17.02
CA ALA A 32 8.82 4.63 -16.21
C ALA A 32 7.34 4.91 -16.48
N LEU A 33 6.96 6.20 -16.50
CA LEU A 33 5.59 6.63 -16.79
C LEU A 33 5.17 6.27 -18.20
N ALA A 34 6.01 6.56 -19.20
CA ALA A 34 5.74 6.24 -20.59
C ALA A 34 5.55 4.73 -20.80
N THR A 35 6.37 3.91 -20.14
CA THR A 35 6.25 2.45 -20.17
C THR A 35 4.95 1.99 -19.50
N ALA A 36 4.63 2.50 -18.31
CA ALA A 36 3.39 2.14 -17.60
C ALA A 36 2.12 2.53 -18.40
N PHE A 37 2.12 3.71 -19.02
CA PHE A 37 1.02 4.15 -19.88
C PHE A 37 0.95 3.39 -21.21
N GLY A 38 2.11 3.04 -21.80
CA GLY A 38 2.16 2.19 -22.98
C GLY A 38 1.59 0.80 -22.71
N LEU A 39 1.92 0.21 -21.55
CA LEU A 39 1.35 -1.06 -21.09
C LEU A 39 -0.16 -0.95 -20.85
N LEU A 40 -0.63 0.13 -20.22
CA LEU A 40 -2.07 0.40 -20.07
C LEU A 40 -2.77 0.46 -21.43
N ALA A 41 -2.22 1.18 -22.41
CA ALA A 41 -2.79 1.23 -23.76
C ALA A 41 -2.87 -0.16 -24.39
N GLY A 42 -1.81 -0.97 -24.25
CA GLY A 42 -1.79 -2.37 -24.68
C GLY A 42 -2.86 -3.23 -24.01
N PHE A 43 -3.08 -3.06 -22.70
CA PHE A 43 -4.13 -3.78 -21.96
C PHE A 43 -5.53 -3.33 -22.33
N VAL A 44 -5.77 -2.03 -22.51
CA VAL A 44 -7.07 -1.53 -23.00
C VAL A 44 -7.37 -2.12 -24.38
N TRP A 45 -6.38 -2.15 -25.28
CA TRP A 45 -6.52 -2.78 -26.59
C TRP A 45 -6.80 -4.29 -26.47
N ALA A 46 -6.03 -5.01 -25.66
CA ALA A 46 -6.22 -6.46 -25.48
C ALA A 46 -7.62 -6.79 -24.90
N HIS A 47 -8.06 -6.07 -23.88
CA HIS A 47 -9.41 -6.22 -23.29
C HIS A 47 -10.51 -5.88 -24.29
N ALA A 48 -10.31 -4.89 -25.16
CA ALA A 48 -11.23 -4.57 -26.24
C ALA A 48 -11.35 -5.71 -27.27
N VAL A 49 -10.22 -6.26 -27.72
CA VAL A 49 -10.19 -7.36 -28.69
C VAL A 49 -10.80 -8.64 -28.12
N LEU A 50 -10.51 -8.94 -26.86
CA LEU A 50 -11.03 -10.12 -26.16
C LEU A 50 -12.48 -9.95 -25.68
N ASN A 51 -13.03 -8.74 -25.72
CA ASN A 51 -14.34 -8.39 -25.18
C ASN A 51 -14.53 -8.81 -23.71
N ILE A 52 -13.49 -8.60 -22.89
CA ILE A 52 -13.50 -8.90 -21.46
C ILE A 52 -13.20 -7.63 -20.67
N LEU A 53 -13.77 -7.53 -19.46
CA LEU A 53 -13.39 -6.48 -18.51
C LEU A 53 -12.36 -7.01 -17.51
N PRO A 54 -11.44 -6.14 -17.05
CA PRO A 54 -10.54 -6.47 -15.96
C PRO A 54 -11.33 -6.93 -14.71
N ASN A 55 -10.92 -8.05 -14.12
CA ASN A 55 -11.71 -8.75 -13.10
C ASN A 55 -12.05 -7.87 -11.89
N ASP A 56 -11.07 -7.20 -11.30
CA ASP A 56 -11.29 -6.39 -10.09
C ASP A 56 -12.12 -5.13 -10.41
N PHE A 57 -11.84 -4.50 -11.56
CA PHE A 57 -12.61 -3.35 -12.02
C PHE A 57 -14.07 -3.71 -12.30
N HIS A 58 -14.31 -4.90 -12.86
CA HIS A 58 -15.66 -5.39 -13.11
C HIS A 58 -16.48 -5.55 -11.83
N PHE A 59 -15.88 -6.07 -10.74
CA PHE A 59 -16.54 -6.13 -9.43
C PHE A 59 -16.89 -4.73 -8.90
N TYR A 60 -16.04 -3.72 -9.14
CA TYR A 60 -16.34 -2.34 -8.72
C TYR A 60 -17.56 -1.78 -9.45
N LEU A 61 -17.66 -2.00 -10.77
CA LEU A 61 -18.80 -1.54 -11.56
C LEU A 61 -20.09 -2.29 -11.22
N ARG A 62 -20.02 -3.59 -10.94
CA ARG A 62 -21.18 -4.38 -10.47
C ARG A 62 -21.70 -3.91 -9.12
N ALA A 63 -20.79 -3.64 -8.18
CA ALA A 63 -21.16 -3.10 -6.87
C ALA A 63 -21.85 -1.74 -6.98
N ALA A 64 -21.45 -0.90 -7.94
CA ALA A 64 -22.15 0.35 -8.23
C ALA A 64 -23.59 0.14 -8.75
N GLY A 65 -23.88 -1.01 -9.35
CA GLY A 65 -25.22 -1.45 -9.77
C GLY A 65 -25.99 -2.24 -8.70
N GLY A 66 -25.46 -2.35 -7.47
CA GLY A 66 -26.11 -3.04 -6.36
C GLY A 66 -25.74 -4.53 -6.20
N ASP A 67 -24.83 -5.05 -7.02
CA ASP A 67 -24.33 -6.42 -6.90
C ASP A 67 -22.99 -6.47 -6.16
N PHE A 68 -23.06 -6.78 -4.87
CA PHE A 68 -21.91 -6.75 -3.96
C PHE A 68 -21.13 -8.08 -3.88
N ARG A 69 -21.42 -9.08 -4.73
CA ARG A 69 -20.63 -10.32 -4.77
C ARG A 69 -19.19 -10.02 -5.16
N GLY A 70 -18.23 -10.55 -4.41
CA GLY A 70 -16.81 -10.24 -4.62
C GLY A 70 -16.38 -8.80 -4.27
N TYR A 71 -17.25 -7.96 -3.69
CA TYR A 71 -16.91 -6.59 -3.31
C TYR A 71 -16.52 -6.47 -1.83
N TYR A 72 -15.22 -6.30 -1.57
CA TYR A 72 -14.65 -6.31 -0.21
C TYR A 72 -14.17 -4.94 0.28
N TYR A 73 -14.73 -3.85 -0.24
CA TYR A 73 -14.25 -2.49 0.00
C TYR A 73 -15.29 -1.65 0.76
N ALA A 74 -14.85 -0.52 1.32
CA ALA A 74 -15.75 0.37 2.03
C ALA A 74 -16.73 1.07 1.08
N TYR A 75 -18.02 1.10 1.46
CA TYR A 75 -19.10 1.55 0.57
C TYR A 75 -19.08 3.06 0.27
N TRP A 76 -18.27 3.85 1.00
CA TRP A 76 -18.07 5.26 0.64
C TRP A 76 -17.37 5.47 -0.71
N MET A 77 -16.81 4.41 -1.32
CA MET A 77 -16.30 4.47 -2.70
C MET A 77 -17.35 4.16 -3.77
N LEU A 78 -18.53 3.66 -3.42
CA LEU A 78 -19.59 3.38 -4.40
C LEU A 78 -19.96 4.60 -5.25
N PRO A 79 -20.08 5.83 -4.72
CA PRO A 79 -20.36 7.00 -5.56
C PRO A 79 -19.33 7.21 -6.68
N VAL A 80 -18.05 6.93 -6.42
CA VAL A 80 -16.99 7.02 -7.44
C VAL A 80 -17.21 5.96 -8.52
N PHE A 81 -17.55 4.73 -8.13
CA PHE A 81 -17.82 3.64 -9.07
C PHE A 81 -19.12 3.88 -9.86
N SER A 82 -20.14 4.48 -9.25
CA SER A 82 -21.38 4.87 -9.93
C SER A 82 -21.15 5.94 -10.99
N LEU A 83 -20.19 6.87 -10.79
CA LEU A 83 -19.79 7.81 -11.83
C LEU A 83 -19.04 7.12 -12.97
N LEU A 84 -18.13 6.19 -12.64
CA LEU A 84 -17.39 5.43 -13.65
C LEU A 84 -18.29 4.51 -14.48
N ALA A 85 -19.34 3.95 -13.87
CA ALA A 85 -20.32 3.09 -14.55
C ALA A 85 -21.16 3.83 -15.60
N GLN A 86 -21.18 5.17 -15.59
CA GLN A 86 -21.88 5.99 -16.59
C GLN A 86 -21.06 6.23 -17.86
N VAL A 87 -19.78 5.85 -17.85
CA VAL A 87 -18.84 6.02 -18.97
C VAL A 87 -18.66 4.66 -19.67
N PRO A 88 -18.38 4.60 -20.99
CA PRO A 88 -18.07 3.34 -21.65
C PRO A 88 -17.03 2.51 -20.86
N PRO A 89 -17.26 1.22 -20.59
CA PRO A 89 -16.49 0.46 -19.61
C PRO A 89 -14.97 0.49 -19.80
N LEU A 90 -14.49 0.42 -21.05
CA LEU A 90 -13.06 0.49 -21.36
C LEU A 90 -12.45 1.88 -21.12
N ALA A 91 -13.22 2.95 -21.36
CA ALA A 91 -12.78 4.31 -21.05
C ALA A 91 -12.76 4.55 -19.54
N ALA A 92 -13.75 4.02 -18.80
CA ALA A 92 -13.78 4.04 -17.35
C ALA A 92 -12.57 3.28 -16.76
N TYR A 93 -12.25 2.10 -17.31
CA TYR A 93 -11.06 1.33 -16.94
C TYR A 93 -9.76 2.11 -17.23
N ALA A 94 -9.62 2.71 -18.42
CA ALA A 94 -8.45 3.49 -18.76
C ALA A 94 -8.24 4.68 -17.82
N ALA A 95 -9.31 5.39 -17.45
CA ALA A 95 -9.28 6.47 -16.47
C ALA A 95 -8.88 5.95 -15.08
N TRP A 96 -9.48 4.84 -14.64
CA TRP A 96 -9.19 4.21 -13.36
C TRP A 96 -7.72 3.77 -13.22
N ALA A 97 -7.20 3.11 -14.25
CA ALA A 97 -5.81 2.66 -14.29
C ALA A 97 -4.83 3.83 -14.36
N THR A 98 -5.17 4.89 -15.12
CA THR A 98 -4.40 6.13 -15.16
C THR A 98 -4.26 6.75 -13.78
N ILE A 99 -5.36 6.85 -13.02
CA ILE A 99 -5.33 7.38 -11.65
C ILE A 99 -4.42 6.50 -10.77
N ASN A 100 -4.51 5.17 -10.87
CA ASN A 100 -3.63 4.28 -10.11
C ASN A 100 -2.14 4.50 -10.42
N ILE A 101 -1.76 4.63 -11.69
CA ILE A 101 -0.38 4.97 -12.12
C ILE A 101 0.08 6.29 -11.50
N LEU A 102 -0.73 7.34 -11.63
CA LEU A 102 -0.40 8.65 -11.11
C LEU A 102 -0.31 8.67 -9.57
N CYS A 103 -1.16 7.92 -8.88
CA CYS A 103 -1.10 7.81 -7.42
C CYS A 103 0.16 7.06 -6.95
N VAL A 104 0.64 6.04 -7.66
CA VAL A 104 1.92 5.36 -7.34
C VAL A 104 3.10 6.31 -7.58
N PHE A 105 3.07 7.05 -8.69
CA PHE A 105 4.07 8.09 -8.99
C PHE A 105 4.10 9.18 -7.92
N PHE A 106 2.92 9.67 -7.51
CA PHE A 106 2.80 10.63 -6.42
C PHE A 106 3.33 10.07 -5.10
N ALA A 107 2.91 8.84 -4.73
CA ALA A 107 3.31 8.22 -3.47
C ALA A 107 4.82 8.00 -3.37
N THR A 108 5.44 7.49 -4.44
CA THR A 108 6.91 7.30 -4.50
C THR A 108 7.65 8.63 -4.32
N ARG A 109 7.19 9.74 -4.91
CA ARG A 109 7.78 11.07 -4.69
C ARG A 109 7.60 11.59 -3.27
N ILE A 110 6.40 11.43 -2.69
CA ILE A 110 6.11 11.84 -1.31
C ILE A 110 7.00 11.09 -0.32
N PHE A 111 7.01 9.75 -0.38
CA PHE A 111 7.77 8.92 0.56
C PHE A 111 9.28 8.91 0.27
N GLY A 112 9.71 9.39 -0.89
CA GLY A 112 11.11 9.34 -1.32
C GLY A 112 11.56 7.96 -1.81
N GLY A 113 10.60 7.15 -2.25
CA GLY A 113 10.82 5.88 -2.94
C GLY A 113 11.47 6.04 -4.31
N ARG A 114 11.70 4.91 -4.98
CA ARG A 114 12.28 4.89 -6.32
C ARG A 114 11.16 4.67 -7.33
N VAL A 115 10.82 5.73 -8.09
CA VAL A 115 9.73 5.71 -9.09
C VAL A 115 9.90 4.58 -10.10
N LEU A 116 11.08 4.49 -10.73
CA LEU A 116 11.34 3.55 -11.82
C LEU A 116 11.03 2.09 -11.43
N PRO A 117 11.64 1.50 -10.39
CA PRO A 117 11.39 0.11 -10.06
C PRO A 117 10.03 -0.11 -9.38
N ALA A 118 9.35 0.93 -8.87
CA ALA A 118 7.96 0.80 -8.39
C ALA A 118 6.98 0.70 -9.57
N LEU A 119 7.08 1.59 -10.56
CA LEU A 119 6.18 1.61 -11.73
C LEU A 119 6.45 0.48 -12.72
N LEU A 120 7.69 -0.04 -12.78
CA LEU A 120 8.06 -1.17 -13.65
C LEU A 120 8.03 -2.52 -12.92
N SER A 121 7.47 -2.58 -11.71
CA SER A 121 7.32 -3.84 -10.98
C SER A 121 6.18 -4.67 -11.56
N PHE A 122 6.27 -6.00 -11.42
CA PHE A 122 5.18 -6.92 -11.72
C PHE A 122 3.87 -6.53 -10.99
N GLN A 123 3.97 -6.03 -9.76
CA GLN A 123 2.84 -5.61 -8.93
C GLN A 123 2.07 -4.47 -9.60
N MET A 124 2.80 -3.49 -10.15
CA MET A 124 2.22 -2.39 -10.92
C MET A 124 1.55 -2.91 -12.19
N LEU A 125 2.25 -3.76 -12.95
CA LEU A 125 1.73 -4.35 -14.18
C LEU A 125 0.43 -5.11 -13.92
N TYR A 126 0.45 -6.02 -12.94
CA TYR A 126 -0.68 -6.86 -12.57
C TYR A 126 -1.85 -6.01 -12.09
N MET A 127 -1.60 -5.03 -11.21
CA MET A 127 -2.63 -4.11 -10.71
C MET A 127 -3.32 -3.34 -11.86
N VAL A 128 -2.56 -2.84 -12.83
CA VAL A 128 -3.12 -2.17 -14.01
C VAL A 128 -3.91 -3.19 -14.84
N PHE A 129 -3.36 -4.37 -15.11
CA PHE A 129 -3.98 -5.41 -15.92
C PHE A 129 -5.35 -5.85 -15.40
N VAL A 130 -5.47 -6.09 -14.09
CA VAL A 130 -6.74 -6.53 -13.46
C VAL A 130 -7.63 -5.37 -13.01
N GLY A 131 -7.12 -4.13 -13.03
CA GLY A 131 -7.87 -2.92 -12.66
C GLY A 131 -8.04 -2.70 -11.16
N GLN A 132 -7.06 -3.11 -10.36
CA GLN A 132 -7.15 -3.07 -8.89
C GLN A 132 -6.86 -1.65 -8.32
N ILE A 133 -7.39 -1.34 -7.13
CA ILE A 133 -7.39 -0.02 -6.46
C ILE A 133 -6.11 0.40 -5.69
N MET A 134 -5.09 -0.45 -5.58
CA MET A 134 -3.98 -0.28 -4.64
C MET A 134 -3.18 0.99 -4.90
N GLY A 135 -3.07 1.43 -6.15
CA GLY A 135 -2.44 2.69 -6.51
C GLY A 135 -3.13 3.88 -5.85
N ILE A 136 -4.46 3.91 -5.89
CA ILE A 136 -5.27 4.95 -5.22
C ILE A 136 -5.10 4.88 -3.69
N ILE A 137 -5.08 3.68 -3.10
CA ILE A 137 -4.88 3.51 -1.65
C ILE A 137 -3.52 4.06 -1.22
N ILE A 138 -2.44 3.74 -1.93
CA ILE A 138 -1.11 4.26 -1.60
C ILE A 138 -0.99 5.76 -1.91
N GLY A 139 -1.73 6.26 -2.89
CA GLY A 139 -1.92 7.70 -3.11
C GLY A 139 -2.60 8.39 -1.93
N GLY A 140 -3.63 7.76 -1.35
CA GLY A 140 -4.29 8.21 -0.12
C GLY A 140 -3.33 8.22 1.08
N LEU A 141 -2.54 7.17 1.27
CA LEU A 141 -1.50 7.11 2.31
C LEU A 141 -0.44 8.20 2.12
N ALA A 142 -0.05 8.48 0.88
CA ALA A 142 0.87 9.57 0.57
C ALA A 142 0.26 10.95 0.84
N LEU A 143 -1.03 11.13 0.51
CA LEU A 143 -1.78 12.34 0.82
C LEU A 143 -1.90 12.57 2.32
N LEU A 144 -2.14 11.49 3.09
CA LEU A 144 -2.08 11.49 4.55
C LEU A 144 -0.72 11.98 5.04
N TRP A 145 0.38 11.35 4.59
CA TRP A 145 1.73 11.73 4.99
C TRP A 145 2.07 13.18 4.65
N TRP A 146 1.71 13.64 3.46
CA TRP A 146 1.93 15.01 3.03
C TRP A 146 1.12 16.01 3.85
N GLY A 147 -0.17 15.73 4.08
CA GLY A 147 -1.06 16.56 4.89
C GLY A 147 -0.58 16.71 6.33
N LEU A 148 -0.10 15.62 6.95
CA LEU A 148 0.48 15.63 8.30
C LEU A 148 1.66 16.59 8.40
N HIS A 149 2.60 16.54 7.45
CA HIS A 149 3.79 17.38 7.45
C HIS A 149 3.50 18.85 7.10
N ARG A 150 2.45 19.11 6.31
CA ARG A 150 1.94 20.46 6.05
C ARG A 150 1.03 21.01 7.15
N ARG A 151 0.74 20.21 8.19
CA ARG A 151 -0.28 20.52 9.20
C ARG A 151 -1.66 20.83 8.62
N SER A 152 -1.98 20.25 7.46
CA SER A 152 -3.30 20.31 6.84
C SER A 152 -4.09 19.08 7.22
N TRP A 153 -4.80 19.15 8.35
CA TRP A 153 -5.50 18.01 8.94
C TRP A 153 -6.65 17.50 8.07
N ALA A 154 -7.32 18.40 7.35
CA ALA A 154 -8.36 18.02 6.39
C ALA A 154 -7.78 17.21 5.21
N LEU A 155 -6.64 17.65 4.67
CA LEU A 155 -5.95 16.92 3.60
C LEU A 155 -5.44 15.56 4.09
N ALA A 156 -4.88 15.53 5.30
CA ALA A 156 -4.43 14.30 5.94
C ALA A 156 -5.60 13.32 6.15
N GLY A 157 -6.73 13.82 6.64
CA GLY A 157 -7.93 13.04 6.88
C GLY A 157 -8.58 12.53 5.60
N LEU A 158 -8.59 13.34 4.53
CA LEU A 158 -9.02 12.90 3.20
C LEU A 158 -8.14 11.75 2.69
N GLY A 159 -6.82 11.88 2.82
CA GLY A 159 -5.88 10.81 2.46
C GLY A 159 -6.14 9.52 3.23
N LEU A 160 -6.39 9.63 4.53
CA LEU A 160 -6.74 8.47 5.37
C LEU A 160 -8.08 7.84 4.96
N ALA A 161 -9.12 8.65 4.67
CA ALA A 161 -10.41 8.14 4.21
C ALA A 161 -10.29 7.34 2.89
N VAL A 162 -9.53 7.88 1.93
CA VAL A 162 -9.23 7.19 0.67
C VAL A 162 -8.48 5.88 0.92
N ALA A 163 -7.43 5.89 1.74
CA ALA A 163 -6.66 4.69 2.05
C ALA A 163 -7.51 3.61 2.74
N CYS A 164 -8.38 4.00 3.68
CA CYS A 164 -9.26 3.11 4.43
C CYS A 164 -10.32 2.40 3.57
N THR A 165 -10.46 2.76 2.29
CA THR A 165 -11.29 2.02 1.32
C THR A 165 -10.97 0.52 1.34
N LYS A 166 -9.69 0.15 1.45
CA LYS A 166 -9.24 -1.21 1.74
C LYS A 166 -8.74 -1.26 3.17
N PHE A 167 -9.70 -1.33 4.10
CA PHE A 167 -9.49 -1.09 5.52
C PHE A 167 -8.37 -1.91 6.15
N HIS A 168 -8.17 -3.18 5.76
CA HIS A 168 -7.10 -4.03 6.35
C HIS A 168 -5.68 -3.55 6.05
N ILE A 169 -5.47 -2.80 4.95
CA ILE A 169 -4.18 -2.15 4.65
C ILE A 169 -4.23 -0.68 5.04
N GLY A 170 -5.26 0.03 4.61
CA GLY A 170 -5.40 1.47 4.81
C GLY A 170 -5.41 1.89 6.26
N ILE A 171 -6.17 1.20 7.12
CA ILE A 171 -6.23 1.51 8.55
C ILE A 171 -4.88 1.21 9.20
N VAL A 172 -4.29 0.05 8.91
CA VAL A 172 -3.06 -0.38 9.58
C VAL A 172 -1.88 0.51 9.19
N VAL A 173 -1.67 0.75 7.89
CA VAL A 173 -0.59 1.65 7.43
C VAL A 173 -0.89 3.10 7.83
N GLY A 174 -2.14 3.54 7.74
CA GLY A 174 -2.55 4.88 8.19
C GLY A 174 -2.26 5.10 9.68
N ALA A 175 -2.53 4.10 10.53
CA ALA A 175 -2.21 4.13 11.95
C ALA A 175 -0.69 4.15 12.18
N ILE A 176 0.09 3.34 11.45
CA ILE A 176 1.56 3.40 11.50
C ILE A 176 2.04 4.82 11.18
N LEU A 177 1.54 5.47 10.14
CA LEU A 177 1.92 6.83 9.76
C LEU A 177 1.54 7.86 10.85
N LEU A 178 0.32 7.78 11.40
CA LEU A 178 -0.15 8.67 12.46
C LEU A 178 0.65 8.54 13.76
N LEU A 179 1.04 7.31 14.11
CA LEU A 179 1.78 7.03 15.34
C LEU A 179 3.28 7.34 15.20
N THR A 180 3.82 7.30 13.99
CA THR A 180 5.25 7.57 13.74
C THR A 180 5.54 9.06 13.50
N VAL A 181 4.55 9.86 13.09
CA VAL A 181 4.73 11.29 12.86
C VAL A 181 4.80 12.09 14.18
N ASP A 182 5.62 13.14 14.18
CA ASP A 182 5.92 13.98 15.35
C ASP A 182 4.91 15.13 15.52
N ILE A 183 3.69 14.78 15.89
CA ILE A 183 2.60 15.74 16.15
C ILE A 183 1.92 15.45 17.48
N SER A 184 1.18 16.44 17.99
CA SER A 184 0.41 16.29 19.22
C SER A 184 -0.72 15.26 19.08
N TRP A 185 -1.15 14.64 20.17
CA TRP A 185 -2.31 13.73 20.17
C TRP A 185 -3.58 14.45 19.68
N ARG A 186 -3.76 15.72 20.06
CA ARG A 186 -4.87 16.54 19.59
C ARG A 186 -4.90 16.67 18.07
N ASP A 187 -3.75 16.84 17.43
CA ASP A 187 -3.70 16.91 15.97
C ASP A 187 -3.95 15.55 15.31
N ARG A 188 -3.51 14.45 15.93
CA ARG A 188 -3.89 13.09 15.48
C ARG A 188 -5.42 12.91 15.46
N LEU A 189 -6.12 13.37 16.51
CA LEU A 189 -7.60 13.35 16.53
C LEU A 189 -8.23 14.21 15.44
N ARG A 190 -7.66 15.38 15.16
CA ARG A 190 -8.17 16.27 14.09
C ARG A 190 -8.13 15.60 12.73
N VAL A 191 -7.13 14.77 12.45
CA VAL A 191 -7.03 14.01 11.20
C VAL A 191 -8.19 13.01 11.06
N LEU A 192 -8.70 12.47 12.17
CA LEU A 192 -9.79 11.48 12.17
C LEU A 192 -11.17 12.09 11.88
N ILE A 193 -11.31 13.43 11.91
CA ILE A 193 -12.59 14.11 11.66
C ILE A 193 -13.12 13.78 10.26
N VAL A 194 -12.29 13.90 9.21
CA VAL A 194 -12.74 13.66 7.83
C VAL A 194 -13.12 12.18 7.61
N PRO A 195 -12.31 11.17 7.98
CA PRO A 195 -12.74 9.77 7.91
C PRO A 195 -14.01 9.47 8.71
N ALA A 196 -14.18 10.08 9.90
CA ALA A 196 -15.37 9.89 10.71
C ALA A 196 -16.63 10.45 10.02
N ILE A 197 -16.53 11.63 9.39
CA ILE A 197 -17.63 12.20 8.59
C ILE A 197 -17.94 11.31 7.38
N VAL A 198 -16.91 10.84 6.66
CA VAL A 198 -17.09 9.95 5.49
C VAL A 198 -17.77 8.65 5.90
N LEU A 199 -17.35 8.04 7.01
CA LEU A 199 -17.99 6.84 7.57
C LEU A 199 -19.43 7.14 8.02
N ALA A 200 -19.68 8.26 8.70
CA ALA A 200 -21.03 8.62 9.14
C ALA A 200 -21.97 8.81 7.95
N VAL A 201 -21.53 9.53 6.91
CA VAL A 201 -22.30 9.69 5.66
C VAL A 201 -22.52 8.33 5.00
N SER A 202 -21.51 7.46 4.95
CA SER A 202 -21.67 6.14 4.33
C SER A 202 -22.62 5.23 5.12
N LEU A 203 -22.70 5.36 6.45
CA LEU A 203 -23.69 4.67 7.28
C LEU A 203 -25.09 5.29 7.18
N VAL A 204 -25.22 6.59 6.88
CA VAL A 204 -26.54 7.17 6.60
C VAL A 204 -27.07 6.67 5.25
N VAL A 205 -26.21 6.58 4.23
CA VAL A 205 -26.61 6.13 2.88
C VAL A 205 -26.73 4.60 2.81
N TYR A 206 -25.87 3.86 3.50
CA TYR A 206 -25.78 2.39 3.48
C TYR A 206 -25.72 1.81 4.91
N PRO A 207 -26.80 1.88 5.72
CA PRO A 207 -26.74 1.66 7.17
C PRO A 207 -26.16 0.32 7.65
N LEU A 208 -26.27 -0.73 6.85
CA LEU A 208 -25.83 -2.07 7.23
C LEU A 208 -24.58 -2.54 6.48
N TRP A 209 -23.95 -1.69 5.68
CA TRP A 209 -22.82 -2.11 4.83
C TRP A 209 -21.68 -2.81 5.56
N PRO A 210 -21.29 -2.47 6.82
CA PRO A 210 -20.26 -3.23 7.53
C PRO A 210 -20.70 -4.67 7.84
N LEU A 211 -21.98 -4.88 8.15
CA LEU A 211 -22.55 -6.20 8.41
C LEU A 211 -22.71 -6.99 7.11
N ASP A 212 -23.14 -6.34 6.03
CA ASP A 212 -23.25 -6.93 4.70
C ASP A 212 -21.88 -7.40 4.22
N LEU A 213 -20.85 -6.55 4.36
CA LEU A 213 -19.47 -6.87 4.03
C LEU A 213 -18.93 -8.04 4.86
N LEU A 214 -19.22 -8.08 6.16
CA LEU A 214 -18.85 -9.21 7.02
C LEU A 214 -19.56 -10.50 6.59
N SER A 215 -20.83 -10.41 6.18
CA SER A 215 -21.57 -11.53 5.62
C SER A 215 -20.93 -12.01 4.33
N THR A 216 -20.61 -11.11 3.40
CA THR A 216 -19.92 -11.42 2.15
C THR A 216 -18.63 -12.15 2.44
N MET A 217 -17.76 -11.64 3.33
CA MET A 217 -16.50 -12.32 3.69
C MET A 217 -16.66 -13.73 4.24
N ARG A 218 -17.81 -14.05 4.85
CA ARG A 218 -18.10 -15.38 5.39
C ARG A 218 -18.67 -16.33 4.33
N THR A 219 -19.54 -15.82 3.46
CA THR A 219 -20.26 -16.64 2.46
C THR A 219 -19.56 -16.72 1.12
N ASP A 220 -18.75 -15.72 0.79
CA ASP A 220 -17.96 -15.55 -0.43
C ASP A 220 -16.61 -14.98 0.01
N PRO A 221 -15.67 -15.81 0.50
CA PRO A 221 -14.37 -15.31 0.95
C PRO A 221 -13.53 -14.83 -0.25
N ALA A 222 -12.76 -13.76 -0.05
CA ALA A 222 -11.88 -13.24 -1.09
C ALA A 222 -10.85 -14.29 -1.54
N ASN A 223 -10.61 -14.37 -2.85
CA ASN A 223 -9.59 -15.26 -3.41
C ASN A 223 -8.21 -14.91 -2.85
N ASP A 224 -7.61 -15.88 -2.16
CA ASP A 224 -6.33 -15.74 -1.47
C ASP A 224 -5.19 -16.50 -2.18
N TRP A 225 -5.39 -17.09 -3.36
CA TRP A 225 -4.37 -17.96 -4.01
C TRP A 225 -3.01 -17.28 -4.21
N GLY A 226 -3.01 -15.98 -4.59
CA GLY A 226 -1.81 -15.15 -4.72
C GLY A 226 -1.36 -14.44 -3.44
N SER A 227 -1.90 -14.81 -2.27
CA SER A 227 -1.54 -14.19 -1.00
C SER A 227 -0.16 -14.62 -0.51
N ILE A 228 0.61 -13.66 -0.02
CA ILE A 228 1.98 -13.87 0.51
C ILE A 228 2.01 -13.84 2.05
N THR A 229 0.85 -13.85 2.70
CA THR A 229 0.77 -13.76 4.16
C THR A 229 1.25 -15.03 4.86
N LEU A 230 1.93 -14.88 6.00
CA LEU A 230 2.25 -16.01 6.88
C LEU A 230 1.05 -16.42 7.73
N TRP A 231 0.03 -15.55 7.85
CA TRP A 231 -1.19 -15.85 8.59
C TRP A 231 -1.85 -17.15 8.12
N ARG A 232 -1.79 -17.48 6.83
CA ARG A 232 -2.38 -18.72 6.33
C ARG A 232 -1.73 -19.99 6.87
N TRP A 233 -0.47 -19.91 7.30
CA TRP A 233 0.31 -21.04 7.78
C TRP A 233 0.34 -21.13 9.30
N ILE A 234 0.49 -19.98 9.96
CA ILE A 234 0.67 -19.92 11.43
C ILE A 234 -0.43 -19.10 12.13
N GLY A 235 -1.45 -18.66 11.41
CA GLY A 235 -2.60 -17.97 11.97
C GLY A 235 -2.21 -16.71 12.77
N PRO A 236 -2.88 -16.47 13.90
CA PRO A 236 -2.59 -15.35 14.79
C PRO A 236 -1.15 -15.30 15.34
N TYR A 237 -0.39 -16.40 15.31
CA TYR A 237 1.01 -16.38 15.73
C TYR A 237 1.89 -15.47 14.84
N ALA A 238 1.46 -15.19 13.61
CA ALA A 238 2.13 -14.20 12.75
C ALA A 238 2.16 -12.79 13.38
N LEU A 239 1.26 -12.49 14.33
CA LEU A 239 1.26 -11.22 15.07
C LEU A 239 2.53 -11.04 15.92
N LEU A 240 3.23 -12.11 16.29
CA LEU A 240 4.50 -12.02 17.02
C LEU A 240 5.58 -11.27 16.23
N LEU A 241 5.46 -11.20 14.90
CA LEU A 241 6.37 -10.42 14.04
C LEU A 241 6.25 -8.89 14.23
N TRP A 242 5.23 -8.42 14.94
CA TRP A 242 5.14 -7.01 15.35
C TRP A 242 6.05 -6.69 16.53
N ILE A 243 6.45 -7.67 17.34
CA ILE A 243 7.21 -7.45 18.57
C ILE A 243 8.58 -6.80 18.27
N PRO A 244 9.42 -7.33 17.36
CA PRO A 244 10.74 -6.75 17.14
C PRO A 244 10.74 -5.28 16.67
N PRO A 245 9.95 -4.86 15.66
CA PRO A 245 9.94 -3.44 15.26
C PRO A 245 9.35 -2.51 16.33
N LEU A 246 8.54 -3.01 17.26
CA LEU A 246 8.01 -2.22 18.37
C LEU A 246 9.01 -2.07 19.53
N LEU A 247 9.74 -3.12 19.87
CA LEU A 247 10.64 -3.12 21.04
C LEU A 247 12.07 -2.64 20.73
N LEU A 248 12.59 -2.88 19.52
CA LEU A 248 13.96 -2.52 19.19
C LEU A 248 14.15 -1.00 19.07
N PRO A 249 15.35 -0.48 19.41
CA PRO A 249 15.69 0.94 19.27
C PRO A 249 15.91 1.31 17.79
N LEU A 250 14.81 1.39 17.05
CA LEU A 250 14.77 1.78 15.64
C LEU A 250 14.50 3.28 15.46
N SER A 251 15.14 3.89 14.46
CA SER A 251 14.74 5.22 13.99
C SER A 251 13.30 5.19 13.45
N ARG A 252 12.59 6.33 13.49
CA ARG A 252 11.20 6.44 12.99
C ARG A 252 11.04 5.89 11.55
N PRO A 253 11.91 6.24 10.57
CA PRO A 253 11.87 5.66 9.22
C PRO A 253 12.00 4.14 9.19
N GLN A 254 12.99 3.59 9.89
CA GLN A 254 13.23 2.14 9.94
C GLN A 254 12.06 1.41 10.57
N ARG A 255 11.52 1.94 11.68
CA ARG A 255 10.35 1.40 12.35
C ARG A 255 9.15 1.39 11.42
N MET A 256 8.88 2.48 10.71
CA MET A 256 7.77 2.56 9.76
C MET A 256 7.87 1.52 8.63
N VAL A 257 9.05 1.40 8.01
CA VAL A 257 9.29 0.41 6.95
C VAL A 257 9.17 -1.02 7.50
N ALA A 258 9.74 -1.29 8.67
CA ALA A 258 9.67 -2.62 9.28
C ALA A 258 8.22 -3.01 9.64
N LEU A 259 7.44 -2.10 10.24
CA LEU A 259 6.02 -2.34 10.54
C LEU A 259 5.19 -2.54 9.26
N THR A 260 5.48 -1.79 8.20
CA THR A 260 4.81 -1.97 6.89
C THR A 260 5.21 -3.30 6.25
N ALA A 261 6.45 -3.76 6.40
CA ALA A 261 6.86 -5.08 5.95
C ALA A 261 6.22 -6.20 6.80
N THR A 262 6.12 -6.03 8.12
CA THR A 262 5.41 -6.95 9.02
C THR A 262 3.95 -7.13 8.62
N LEU A 263 3.29 -6.07 8.16
CA LEU A 263 1.91 -6.12 7.69
C LEU A 263 1.71 -7.22 6.64
N ALA A 264 2.66 -7.39 5.71
CA ALA A 264 2.57 -8.41 4.66
C ALA A 264 2.49 -9.84 5.21
N PHE A 265 2.97 -10.08 6.43
CA PHE A 265 2.95 -11.39 7.08
C PHE A 265 1.79 -11.59 8.05
N ALA A 266 1.36 -10.50 8.68
CA ALA A 266 0.65 -10.58 9.94
C ALA A 266 -0.86 -10.33 9.81
N ILE A 267 -1.37 -10.07 8.61
CA ILE A 267 -2.82 -9.95 8.39
C ILE A 267 -3.38 -11.17 7.63
N PRO A 268 -4.67 -11.52 7.83
CA PRO A 268 -5.29 -12.68 7.19
C PRO A 268 -5.27 -12.66 5.67
N TYR A 269 -5.19 -11.46 5.08
CA TYR A 269 -5.25 -11.28 3.63
C TYR A 269 -4.27 -10.18 3.19
N PHE A 270 -3.21 -10.58 2.49
CA PHE A 270 -2.27 -9.65 1.85
C PHE A 270 -1.87 -10.24 0.50
N GLN A 271 -2.33 -9.63 -0.58
CA GLN A 271 -2.05 -10.07 -1.95
C GLN A 271 -0.67 -9.61 -2.40
N GLN A 272 -0.10 -10.29 -3.38
CA GLN A 272 1.17 -9.88 -3.96
C GLN A 272 1.14 -8.44 -4.50
N THR A 273 0.00 -7.98 -5.05
CA THR A 273 -0.19 -6.60 -5.53
C THR A 273 -0.05 -5.57 -4.44
N ASP A 274 -0.38 -5.92 -3.19
CA ASP A 274 -0.32 -5.03 -2.04
C ASP A 274 1.12 -4.63 -1.68
N LEU A 275 2.12 -5.38 -2.17
CA LEU A 275 3.54 -5.03 -2.04
C LEU A 275 3.88 -3.68 -2.69
N ILE A 276 3.07 -3.16 -3.61
CA ILE A 276 3.28 -1.83 -4.18
C ILE A 276 3.31 -0.73 -3.10
N ALA A 277 2.61 -0.94 -1.98
CA ALA A 277 2.68 -0.05 -0.81
C ALA A 277 4.08 -0.01 -0.20
N LEU A 278 4.75 -1.15 -0.11
CA LEU A 278 6.14 -1.24 0.35
C LEU A 278 7.10 -0.64 -0.69
N PHE A 279 6.84 -0.82 -1.99
CA PHE A 279 7.72 -0.32 -3.06
C PHE A 279 7.65 1.20 -3.23
N ALA A 280 6.56 1.82 -2.79
CA ALA A 280 6.46 3.27 -2.71
C ALA A 280 7.38 3.88 -1.64
N LEU A 281 7.77 3.10 -0.62
CA LEU A 281 8.66 3.53 0.46
C LEU A 281 10.14 3.59 0.02
N PRO A 282 11.01 4.30 0.75
CA PRO A 282 12.44 4.43 0.41
C PRO A 282 13.25 3.18 0.77
N ILE A 283 12.86 2.02 0.26
CA ILE A 283 13.53 0.73 0.52
C ILE A 283 14.73 0.46 -0.41
N GLY A 284 14.92 1.28 -1.44
CA GLY A 284 15.99 1.10 -2.43
C GLY A 284 15.52 0.35 -3.68
N TRP A 285 16.47 -0.03 -4.54
CA TRP A 285 16.18 -0.63 -5.85
C TRP A 285 16.01 -2.15 -5.81
N ALA A 286 16.79 -2.83 -4.97
CA ALA A 286 16.87 -4.28 -4.97
C ALA A 286 15.50 -4.93 -4.69
N TYR A 287 14.75 -4.43 -3.72
CA TYR A 287 13.50 -5.08 -3.30
C TYR A 287 12.36 -4.97 -4.32
N PRO A 288 12.05 -3.79 -4.92
CA PRO A 288 11.03 -3.75 -5.97
C PRO A 288 11.47 -4.49 -7.24
N LEU A 289 12.78 -4.56 -7.54
CA LEU A 289 13.29 -5.41 -8.64
C LEU A 289 13.03 -6.90 -8.37
N LEU A 290 13.19 -7.38 -7.13
CA LEU A 290 12.79 -8.73 -6.73
C LEU A 290 11.27 -8.94 -6.83
N GLY A 291 10.46 -7.88 -6.80
CA GLY A 291 9.02 -7.92 -7.08
C GLY A 291 8.70 -8.53 -8.46
N ASN A 292 9.64 -8.45 -9.41
CA ASN A 292 9.49 -9.07 -10.73
C ASN A 292 9.64 -10.60 -10.73
N LEU A 293 10.00 -11.23 -9.61
CA LEU A 293 9.83 -12.68 -9.46
C LEU A 293 8.36 -13.10 -9.68
N GLY A 294 7.41 -12.18 -9.57
CA GLY A 294 6.01 -12.42 -9.90
C GLY A 294 5.75 -12.85 -11.34
N TYR A 295 6.65 -12.55 -12.29
CA TYR A 295 6.55 -13.09 -13.66
C TYR A 295 6.66 -14.62 -13.72
N LEU A 296 7.20 -15.27 -12.68
CA LEU A 296 7.18 -16.72 -12.55
C LEU A 296 5.75 -17.28 -12.48
N PHE A 297 4.73 -16.44 -12.22
CA PHE A 297 3.32 -16.81 -12.32
C PHE A 297 2.98 -17.47 -13.66
N PHE A 298 3.58 -17.02 -14.76
CA PHE A 298 3.31 -17.61 -16.08
C PHE A 298 3.91 -19.01 -16.28
N ALA A 299 4.85 -19.43 -15.42
CA ALA A 299 5.48 -20.75 -15.48
C ALA A 299 4.98 -21.69 -14.38
N VAL A 300 4.82 -21.18 -13.16
CA VAL A 300 4.50 -21.96 -11.95
C VAL A 300 3.27 -21.42 -11.22
N TYR A 301 2.37 -20.70 -11.91
CA TYR A 301 1.09 -20.25 -11.39
C TYR A 301 1.19 -19.55 -10.01
N TRP A 302 0.29 -19.86 -9.08
CA TRP A 302 0.10 -19.15 -7.82
C TRP A 302 1.32 -19.26 -6.90
N GLU A 303 2.06 -20.35 -6.98
CA GLU A 303 3.31 -20.60 -6.26
C GLU A 303 4.37 -19.54 -6.62
N GLY A 304 4.41 -19.11 -7.89
CA GLY A 304 5.28 -18.03 -8.34
C GLY A 304 4.95 -16.68 -7.68
N LEU A 305 3.66 -16.41 -7.45
CA LEU A 305 3.23 -15.22 -6.72
C LEU A 305 3.52 -15.33 -5.22
N GLN A 306 3.33 -16.52 -4.64
CA GLN A 306 3.60 -16.76 -3.22
C GLN A 306 5.09 -16.60 -2.86
N LEU A 307 6.00 -16.90 -3.80
CA LEU A 307 7.45 -16.67 -3.63
C LEU A 307 7.78 -15.21 -3.31
N LEU A 308 6.93 -14.25 -3.69
CA LEU A 308 7.11 -12.83 -3.40
C LEU A 308 7.08 -12.50 -1.89
N VAL A 309 6.71 -13.44 -1.03
CA VAL A 309 6.94 -13.37 0.43
C VAL A 309 8.40 -13.06 0.79
N ILE A 310 9.35 -13.42 -0.09
CA ILE A 310 10.77 -13.13 0.08
C ILE A 310 11.05 -11.63 0.14
N VAL A 311 10.25 -10.80 -0.54
CA VAL A 311 10.49 -9.36 -0.62
C VAL A 311 10.28 -8.66 0.74
N PRO A 312 9.10 -8.73 1.39
CA PRO A 312 8.94 -8.17 2.72
C PRO A 312 9.86 -8.86 3.75
N LEU A 313 10.26 -10.13 3.52
CA LEU A 313 11.12 -10.86 4.45
C LEU A 313 12.53 -10.28 4.47
N LEU A 314 13.09 -10.05 3.29
CA LEU A 314 14.40 -9.43 3.15
C LEU A 314 14.40 -7.98 3.63
N VAL A 315 13.32 -7.22 3.39
CA VAL A 315 13.17 -5.86 3.95
C VAL A 315 13.16 -5.91 5.48
N TYR A 316 12.30 -6.75 6.07
CA TYR A 316 12.19 -6.91 7.51
C TYR A 316 13.52 -7.35 8.14
N ALA A 317 14.13 -8.41 7.63
CA ALA A 317 15.41 -8.94 8.13
C ALA A 317 16.54 -7.90 8.03
N SER A 318 16.60 -7.11 6.94
CA SER A 318 17.63 -6.07 6.76
C SER A 318 17.58 -4.95 7.81
N ILE A 319 16.42 -4.75 8.45
CA ILE A 319 16.23 -3.76 9.52
C ILE A 319 16.41 -4.41 10.88
N ILE A 320 15.74 -5.54 11.11
CA ILE A 320 15.61 -6.17 12.43
C ILE A 320 16.90 -6.87 12.83
N VAL A 321 17.54 -7.65 11.96
CA VAL A 321 18.75 -8.42 12.32
C VAL A 321 19.88 -7.50 12.80
N PRO A 322 20.23 -6.40 12.08
CA PRO A 322 21.29 -5.50 12.54
C PRO A 322 20.90 -4.72 13.80
N ALA A 323 19.61 -4.39 13.97
CA ALA A 323 19.13 -3.69 15.17
C ALA A 323 19.19 -4.60 16.41
N SER A 324 18.78 -5.86 16.29
CA SER A 324 18.90 -6.86 17.35
C SER A 324 20.37 -7.08 17.74
N TYR A 325 21.28 -7.20 16.77
CA TYR A 325 22.71 -7.36 17.04
C TYR A 325 23.28 -6.17 17.84
N ARG A 326 22.98 -4.93 17.42
CA ARG A 326 23.42 -3.72 18.15
C ARG A 326 22.84 -3.66 19.56
N TRP A 327 21.56 -3.99 19.72
CA TRP A 327 20.89 -3.98 21.02
C TRP A 327 21.51 -5.01 21.97
N LEU A 328 21.70 -6.26 21.53
CA LEU A 328 22.35 -7.30 22.33
C LEU A 328 23.79 -6.92 22.74
N ASN A 329 24.57 -6.33 21.83
CA ASN A 329 25.90 -5.84 22.16
C ASN A 329 25.87 -4.68 23.16
N SER A 330 24.89 -3.79 23.06
CA SER A 330 24.72 -2.71 24.04
C SER A 330 24.41 -3.26 25.43
N LEU A 331 23.55 -4.28 25.54
CA LEU A 331 23.26 -4.93 26.83
C LEU A 331 24.51 -5.58 27.43
N ARG A 332 25.30 -6.28 26.61
CA ARG A 332 26.58 -6.88 27.03
C ARG A 332 27.57 -5.83 27.53
N TRP A 333 27.67 -4.69 26.85
CA TRP A 333 28.56 -3.60 27.26
C TRP A 333 28.17 -2.99 28.60
N HIS A 334 26.87 -2.74 28.84
CA HIS A 334 26.39 -2.21 30.13
C HIS A 334 26.55 -3.23 31.26
N ALA A 335 26.35 -4.53 30.98
CA ALA A 335 26.59 -5.59 31.96
C ALA A 335 28.08 -5.70 32.35
N ALA A 336 28.99 -5.45 31.41
CA ALA A 336 30.43 -5.45 31.66
C ALA A 336 30.95 -4.15 32.30
N ASN A 337 30.20 -3.05 32.23
CA ASN A 337 30.59 -1.73 32.73
C ASN A 337 29.42 -1.11 33.52
N PRO A 338 29.11 -1.62 34.73
CA PRO A 338 28.04 -1.06 35.53
C PRO A 338 28.33 0.41 35.87
N PRO A 339 27.32 1.30 35.83
CA PRO A 339 27.49 2.69 36.27
C PRO A 339 27.91 2.68 37.75
N GLY A 340 29.08 3.27 38.03
CA GLY A 340 29.65 3.39 39.38
C GLY A 340 29.00 4.47 40.23
#